data_AF-A0A2A2WP75-F1
#
_entry.id   AF-A0A2A2WP75-F1
#
_cell.length_a   1.000
_cell.length_b   1.000
_cell.length_c   1.000
_cell.angle_alpha   90.00
_cell.angle_beta   90.00
_cell.angle_gamma   90.00
#
_symmetry.space_group_name_H-M   'P 1'
#
loop_
_entity.id
_entity.type
_entity.pdbx_description
1 polymer ?
#
loop_
_entity_poly.entity_id
_entity_poly.type
_entity_poly.pdbx_seq_one_letter_code
_entity_poly.pdbx_strand_id
1 'polypeptide(L)'
;MSRTAVVVPGRGQMANLRERKKADTRTRLSVAAVELLVAEGAEGATVSAIADRAGVSTRTFHNYFAHREGAFVHFLREQVAEWVRRVDRAPAGMSPLDVLRSIFRESYGRSQDDIVAAENLLVLGEQVMLLMGDEEHPCAESILDPLYEAVCRRAPHLSAFRVRVLLDLGLAAGASVLRHQPPAGEPGRDDAVHDPAHYLDEAFDLLARGTGQEFRDDSDQRGTD
;
A
#
# COMPACT_ATOMS: atom_id res chain seq x y z
N MET A 1 -35.46 5.28 -45.79
CA MET A 1 -35.90 4.82 -44.46
C MET A 1 -35.05 3.63 -44.04
N SER A 2 -33.89 3.86 -43.41
CA SER A 2 -33.03 2.77 -42.91
C SER A 2 -33.21 2.65 -41.40
N ARG A 3 -33.75 1.50 -40.98
CA ARG A 3 -33.93 1.09 -39.59
C ARG A 3 -32.57 0.88 -38.93
N THR A 4 -32.28 1.64 -37.88
CA THR A 4 -31.20 1.35 -36.92
C THR A 4 -31.57 0.11 -36.13
N ALA A 5 -30.86 -0.99 -36.36
CA ALA A 5 -30.99 -2.21 -35.57
C ALA A 5 -30.33 -1.99 -34.19
N VAL A 6 -31.12 -2.11 -33.13
CA VAL A 6 -30.62 -2.17 -31.75
C VAL A 6 -29.88 -3.50 -31.59
N VAL A 7 -28.56 -3.43 -31.44
CA VAL A 7 -27.72 -4.59 -31.13
C VAL A 7 -28.03 -5.04 -29.70
N VAL A 8 -28.67 -6.19 -29.56
CA VAL A 8 -28.86 -6.86 -28.27
C VAL A 8 -27.54 -7.59 -27.92
N PRO A 9 -26.86 -7.23 -26.81
CA PRO A 9 -25.59 -7.86 -26.46
C PRO A 9 -25.77 -9.35 -26.13
N GLY A 10 -24.88 -10.19 -26.65
CA GLY A 10 -24.93 -11.65 -26.49
C GLY A 10 -24.68 -12.10 -25.04
N ARG A 11 -25.11 -13.32 -24.69
CA ARG A 11 -25.03 -13.90 -23.32
C ARG A 11 -23.63 -13.82 -22.67
N GLY A 12 -22.55 -13.96 -23.44
CA GLY A 12 -21.16 -13.80 -22.95
C GLY A 12 -20.80 -12.34 -22.62
N GLN A 13 -21.40 -11.38 -23.30
CA GLN A 13 -21.19 -9.95 -23.06
C GLN A 13 -21.99 -9.47 -21.84
N MET A 14 -23.17 -10.04 -21.58
CA MET A 14 -23.92 -9.83 -20.33
C MET A 14 -23.23 -10.46 -19.11
N ALA A 15 -22.62 -11.63 -19.25
CA ALA A 15 -21.81 -12.24 -18.20
C ALA A 15 -20.58 -11.37 -17.86
N ASN A 16 -19.87 -10.87 -18.89
CA ASN A 16 -18.77 -9.92 -18.72
C ASN A 16 -19.25 -8.61 -18.05
N LEU A 17 -20.41 -8.07 -18.46
CA LEU A 17 -20.98 -6.87 -17.82
C LEU A 17 -21.36 -7.11 -16.36
N ARG A 18 -21.87 -8.30 -16.02
CA ARG A 18 -22.25 -8.68 -14.66
C ARG A 18 -21.01 -8.85 -13.78
N GLU A 19 -19.97 -9.52 -14.26
CA GLU A 19 -18.69 -9.65 -13.55
C GLU A 19 -18.01 -8.29 -13.38
N ARG A 20 -18.03 -7.42 -14.40
CA ARG A 20 -17.51 -6.05 -14.30
C ARG A 20 -18.29 -5.20 -13.30
N LYS A 21 -19.63 -5.24 -13.32
CA LYS A 21 -20.47 -4.54 -12.32
C LYS A 21 -20.28 -5.09 -10.92
N LYS A 22 -20.04 -6.40 -10.79
CA LYS A 22 -19.75 -7.07 -9.52
C LYS A 22 -18.38 -6.63 -8.98
N ALA A 23 -17.34 -6.61 -9.82
CA ALA A 23 -16.02 -6.08 -9.46
C ALA A 23 -16.11 -4.60 -9.05
N ASP A 24 -16.81 -3.79 -9.83
CA ASP A 24 -17.05 -2.36 -9.55
C ASP A 24 -17.74 -2.13 -8.21
N THR A 25 -18.75 -2.95 -7.88
CA THR A 25 -19.43 -2.89 -6.58
C THR A 25 -18.52 -3.31 -5.43
N ARG A 26 -17.70 -4.35 -5.63
CA ARG A 26 -16.76 -4.84 -4.61
C ARG A 26 -15.69 -3.79 -4.29
N THR A 27 -15.13 -3.14 -5.31
CA THR A 27 -14.17 -2.05 -5.16
C THR A 27 -14.81 -0.83 -4.49
N ARG A 28 -16.02 -0.44 -4.88
CA ARG A 28 -16.75 0.66 -4.22
C ARG A 28 -16.96 0.40 -2.73
N LEU A 29 -17.34 -0.82 -2.37
CA LEU A 29 -17.52 -1.21 -0.97
C LEU A 29 -16.21 -1.17 -0.18
N SER A 30 -15.09 -1.61 -0.77
CA SER A 30 -13.78 -1.53 -0.09
C SER A 30 -13.26 -0.10 0.04
N VAL A 31 -13.45 0.73 -0.98
CA VAL A 31 -13.14 2.17 -0.91
C VAL A 31 -13.97 2.82 0.19
N ALA A 32 -15.28 2.56 0.23
CA ALA A 32 -16.14 3.09 1.27
C ALA A 32 -15.68 2.65 2.67
N ALA A 33 -15.28 1.38 2.83
CA ALA A 33 -14.74 0.87 4.09
C ALA A 33 -13.51 1.66 4.55
N VAL A 34 -12.52 1.85 3.68
CA VAL A 34 -11.27 2.54 4.05
C VAL A 34 -11.48 4.03 4.29
N GLU A 35 -12.30 4.71 3.49
CA GLU A 35 -12.70 6.09 3.76
C GLU A 35 -13.33 6.25 5.16
N LEU A 36 -14.05 5.24 5.66
CA LEU A 36 -14.71 5.29 6.98
C LEU A 36 -13.69 5.07 8.08
N LEU A 37 -12.77 4.14 7.83
CA LEU A 37 -11.66 3.86 8.73
C LEU A 37 -10.77 5.10 8.92
N VAL A 38 -10.46 5.80 7.83
CA VAL A 38 -9.65 7.03 7.86
C VAL A 38 -10.39 8.16 8.55
N ALA A 39 -11.66 8.38 8.23
CA ALA A 39 -12.42 9.52 8.76
C ALA A 39 -12.92 9.33 10.20
N GLU A 40 -13.32 8.11 10.57
CA GLU A 40 -14.06 7.83 11.81
C GLU A 40 -13.44 6.71 12.66
N GLY A 41 -12.28 6.18 12.24
CA GLY A 41 -11.61 5.08 12.92
C GLY A 41 -12.32 3.73 12.77
N ALA A 42 -11.77 2.72 13.44
CA ALA A 42 -12.29 1.35 13.36
C ALA A 42 -13.72 1.22 13.92
N GLU A 43 -14.12 2.05 14.88
CA GLU A 43 -15.47 2.02 15.46
C GLU A 43 -16.52 2.56 14.48
N GLY A 44 -16.20 3.63 13.74
CA GLY A 44 -17.09 4.23 12.74
C GLY A 44 -17.28 3.38 11.48
N ALA A 45 -16.28 2.57 11.12
CA ALA A 45 -16.32 1.66 9.98
C ALA A 45 -17.21 0.41 10.18
N THR A 46 -18.49 0.60 10.51
CA THR A 46 -19.46 -0.49 10.68
C THR A 46 -20.00 -0.98 9.34
N VAL A 47 -20.45 -2.23 9.25
CA VAL A 47 -21.06 -2.78 8.01
C VAL A 47 -22.24 -1.94 7.53
N SER A 48 -23.05 -1.39 8.45
CA SER A 48 -24.16 -0.50 8.09
C SER A 48 -23.64 0.79 7.46
N ALA A 49 -22.73 1.49 8.13
CA ALA A 49 -22.18 2.75 7.65
C ALA A 49 -21.46 2.58 6.29
N ILE A 50 -20.75 1.46 6.11
CA ILE A 50 -20.08 1.13 4.83
C ILE A 50 -21.12 0.89 3.73
N ALA A 51 -22.16 0.10 4.00
CA ALA A 51 -23.21 -0.16 3.03
C ALA A 51 -23.95 1.12 2.63
N ASP A 52 -24.29 1.95 3.62
CA ASP A 52 -24.97 3.22 3.45
C ASP A 52 -24.12 4.17 2.60
N ARG A 53 -22.82 4.32 2.90
CA ARG A 53 -21.93 5.17 2.11
C ARG A 53 -21.68 4.64 0.70
N ALA A 54 -21.64 3.32 0.53
CA ALA A 54 -21.57 2.72 -0.81
C ALA A 54 -22.90 2.76 -1.58
N GLY A 55 -23.99 3.24 -0.97
CA GLY A 55 -25.32 3.34 -1.58
C GLY A 55 -25.97 1.97 -1.83
N VAL A 56 -25.72 1.00 -0.95
CA VAL A 56 -26.27 -0.36 -1.05
C VAL A 56 -26.83 -0.84 0.30
N SER A 57 -27.61 -1.93 0.30
CA SER A 57 -28.08 -2.53 1.55
C SER A 57 -26.97 -3.34 2.26
N THR A 58 -27.10 -3.54 3.58
CA THR A 58 -26.24 -4.47 4.35
C THR A 58 -26.29 -5.90 3.80
N ARG A 59 -27.46 -6.35 3.34
CA ARG A 59 -27.59 -7.64 2.61
C ARG A 59 -26.72 -7.66 1.37
N THR A 60 -26.67 -6.55 0.62
CA THR A 60 -25.80 -6.43 -0.55
C THR A 60 -24.33 -6.48 -0.15
N PHE A 61 -23.94 -5.77 0.92
CA PHE A 61 -22.58 -5.88 1.48
C PHE A 61 -22.19 -7.34 1.74
N HIS A 62 -23.05 -8.09 2.44
CA HIS A 62 -22.80 -9.49 2.77
C HIS A 62 -22.73 -10.44 1.56
N ASN A 63 -23.25 -10.04 0.39
CA ASN A 63 -23.05 -10.79 -0.85
C ASN A 63 -21.60 -10.69 -1.38
N TYR A 64 -20.81 -9.71 -0.92
CA TYR A 64 -19.44 -9.46 -1.35
C TYR A 64 -18.40 -9.77 -0.28
N PHE A 65 -18.72 -9.48 0.98
CA PHE A 65 -17.81 -9.65 2.12
C PHE A 65 -18.54 -10.25 3.32
N ALA A 66 -17.95 -11.25 3.96
CA ALA A 66 -18.53 -11.83 5.16
C ALA A 66 -18.56 -10.83 6.32
N HIS A 67 -17.49 -10.04 6.45
CA HIS A 67 -17.28 -9.01 7.47
C HIS A 67 -16.50 -7.83 6.87
N ARG A 68 -16.38 -6.73 7.61
CA ARG A 68 -15.75 -5.49 7.12
C ARG A 68 -14.25 -5.63 6.84
N GLU A 69 -13.56 -6.49 7.58
CA GLU A 69 -12.12 -6.70 7.42
C GLU A 69 -11.80 -7.33 6.07
N GLY A 70 -12.71 -8.15 5.52
CA GLY A 70 -12.62 -8.62 4.14
C GLY A 70 -12.62 -7.50 3.09
N ALA A 71 -13.27 -6.37 3.38
CA ALA A 71 -13.25 -5.18 2.52
C ALA A 71 -11.92 -4.43 2.63
N PHE A 72 -11.34 -4.32 3.84
CA PHE A 72 -10.00 -3.76 4.07
C PHE A 72 -8.92 -4.55 3.35
N VAL A 73 -8.93 -5.89 3.49
CA VAL A 73 -8.00 -6.80 2.79
C VAL A 73 -8.15 -6.67 1.28
N HIS A 74 -9.38 -6.55 0.77
CA HIS A 74 -9.60 -6.35 -0.65
C HIS A 74 -8.98 -5.05 -1.16
N PHE A 75 -9.14 -3.94 -0.42
CA PHE A 75 -8.50 -2.68 -0.76
C PHE A 75 -6.98 -2.80 -0.80
N LEU A 76 -6.36 -3.37 0.24
CA LEU A 76 -4.91 -3.59 0.27
C LEU A 76 -4.41 -4.42 -0.91
N ARG A 77 -5.17 -5.45 -1.32
CA ARG A 77 -4.84 -6.26 -2.51
C ARG A 77 -4.90 -5.46 -3.80
N GLU A 78 -5.86 -4.56 -3.96
CA GLU A 78 -5.90 -3.66 -5.12
C GLU A 78 -4.71 -2.71 -5.13
N GLN A 79 -4.29 -2.21 -3.97
CA GLN A 79 -3.08 -1.38 -3.83
C GLN A 79 -1.81 -2.15 -4.19
N VAL A 80 -1.65 -3.37 -3.68
CA VAL A 80 -0.55 -4.26 -4.05
C VAL A 80 -0.56 -4.57 -5.55
N ALA A 81 -1.73 -4.82 -6.13
CA ALA A 81 -1.85 -5.04 -7.58
C ALA A 81 -1.41 -3.80 -8.39
N GLU A 82 -1.66 -2.59 -7.90
CA GLU A 82 -1.13 -1.37 -8.51
C GLU A 82 0.40 -1.26 -8.37
N TRP A 83 0.94 -1.59 -7.21
CA TRP A 83 2.40 -1.63 -7.01
C TRP A 83 3.08 -2.66 -7.93
N VAL A 84 2.48 -3.85 -8.09
CA VAL A 84 2.94 -4.86 -9.05
C VAL A 84 2.97 -4.29 -10.46
N ARG A 85 1.89 -3.63 -10.90
CA ARG A 85 1.85 -2.98 -12.22
C ARG A 85 2.95 -1.95 -12.42
N ARG A 86 3.35 -1.24 -11.36
CA ARG A 86 4.47 -0.29 -11.40
C ARG A 86 5.82 -0.98 -11.51
N VAL A 87 6.02 -2.06 -10.76
CA VAL A 87 7.23 -2.90 -10.87
C VAL A 87 7.38 -3.44 -12.29
N ASP A 88 6.30 -3.92 -12.89
CA ASP A 88 6.29 -4.48 -14.24
C ASP A 88 6.50 -3.41 -15.33
N ARG A 89 6.04 -2.16 -15.12
CA ARG A 89 6.17 -1.05 -16.09
C ARG A 89 7.46 -0.25 -15.94
N ALA A 90 8.17 -0.37 -14.82
CA ALA A 90 9.37 0.44 -14.57
C ALA A 90 10.49 0.11 -15.58
N PRO A 91 11.29 1.11 -16.03
CA PRO A 91 12.34 0.92 -17.03
C PRO A 91 13.32 -0.19 -16.65
N ALA A 92 13.74 -1.06 -17.57
CA ALA A 92 14.54 -2.26 -17.25
C ALA A 92 15.86 -1.97 -16.51
N GLY A 93 16.46 -0.79 -16.69
CA GLY A 93 17.69 -0.39 -16.00
C GLY A 93 17.49 0.15 -14.57
N MET A 94 16.25 0.36 -14.12
CA MET A 94 15.96 0.89 -12.79
C MET A 94 16.05 -0.22 -11.74
N SER A 95 16.82 0.00 -10.67
CA SER A 95 17.01 -1.00 -9.62
C SER A 95 15.69 -1.31 -8.89
N PRO A 96 15.50 -2.51 -8.31
CA PRO A 96 14.33 -2.81 -7.50
C PRO A 96 14.10 -1.82 -6.36
N LEU A 97 15.18 -1.38 -5.71
CA LEU A 97 15.12 -0.41 -4.62
C LEU A 97 14.61 0.95 -5.09
N ASP A 98 15.06 1.42 -6.26
CA ASP A 98 14.57 2.69 -6.83
C ASP A 98 13.10 2.59 -7.26
N VAL A 99 12.66 1.44 -7.77
CA VAL A 99 11.24 1.23 -8.08
C VAL A 99 10.40 1.32 -6.82
N LEU A 100 10.80 0.67 -5.73
CA LEU A 100 10.11 0.77 -4.44
C LEU A 100 10.13 2.21 -3.91
N ARG A 101 11.29 2.89 -3.96
CA ARG A 101 11.42 4.32 -3.62
C ARG A 101 10.37 5.15 -4.34
N SER A 102 10.21 4.95 -5.65
CA SER A 102 9.22 5.69 -6.45
C SER A 102 7.76 5.40 -6.03
N ILE A 103 7.46 4.15 -5.66
CA ILE A 103 6.13 3.76 -5.17
C ILE A 103 5.82 4.45 -3.85
N PHE A 104 6.76 4.42 -2.90
CA PHE A 104 6.57 5.09 -1.61
C PHE A 104 6.49 6.60 -1.77
N ARG A 105 7.38 7.22 -2.56
CA ARG A 105 7.42 8.69 -2.73
C ARG A 105 6.09 9.27 -3.18
N GLU A 106 5.38 8.57 -4.08
CA GLU A 106 4.05 9.00 -4.48
C GLU A 106 3.02 8.91 -3.34
N SER A 107 3.11 7.89 -2.49
CA SER A 107 2.21 7.73 -1.35
C SER A 107 2.47 8.78 -0.26
N TYR A 108 3.71 9.22 -0.06
CA TYR A 108 4.10 10.29 0.86
C TYR A 108 3.75 11.71 0.38
N GLY A 109 3.63 11.92 -0.94
CA GLY A 109 3.24 13.21 -1.51
C GLY A 109 1.73 13.49 -1.47
N ARG A 110 0.93 12.61 -0.86
CA ARG A 110 -0.54 12.71 -0.81
C ARG A 110 -0.99 13.37 0.49
N SER A 111 -2.14 14.06 0.43
CA SER A 111 -2.79 14.62 1.61
C SER A 111 -3.31 13.52 2.53
N GLN A 112 -3.41 13.80 3.82
CA GLN A 112 -3.92 12.89 4.84
C GLN A 112 -5.36 12.42 4.59
N ASP A 113 -6.14 13.21 3.87
CA ASP A 113 -7.52 12.83 3.48
C ASP A 113 -7.57 11.80 2.34
N ASP A 114 -6.43 11.51 1.69
CA ASP A 114 -6.35 10.51 0.63
C ASP A 114 -6.19 9.11 1.24
N ILE A 115 -7.15 8.22 0.99
CA ILE A 115 -7.16 6.84 1.48
C ILE A 115 -5.95 6.00 1.04
N VAL A 116 -5.17 6.45 0.05
CA VAL A 116 -3.92 5.79 -0.36
C VAL A 116 -2.65 6.58 0.02
N ALA A 117 -2.78 7.59 0.89
CA ALA A 117 -1.66 8.21 1.57
C ALA A 117 -0.90 7.17 2.41
N ALA A 118 0.41 7.38 2.58
CA ALA A 118 1.28 6.41 3.22
C ALA A 118 0.82 6.07 4.65
N GLU A 119 0.40 7.09 5.41
CA GLU A 119 -0.14 6.93 6.76
C GLU A 119 -1.41 6.08 6.79
N ASN A 120 -2.34 6.32 5.88
CA ASN A 120 -3.61 5.60 5.84
C ASN A 120 -3.44 4.14 5.43
N LEU A 121 -2.52 3.86 4.50
CA LEU A 121 -2.17 2.49 4.13
C LEU A 121 -1.47 1.75 5.27
N LEU A 122 -0.60 2.43 6.03
CA LEU A 122 0.07 1.85 7.19
C LEU A 122 -0.93 1.52 8.30
N VAL A 123 -1.79 2.48 8.67
CA VAL A 123 -2.85 2.29 9.66
C VAL A 123 -3.80 1.17 9.23
N LEU A 124 -4.21 1.14 7.96
CA LEU A 124 -5.05 0.08 7.42
C LEU A 124 -4.36 -1.30 7.53
N GLY A 125 -3.07 -1.38 7.20
CA GLY A 125 -2.27 -2.60 7.35
C GLY A 125 -2.21 -3.07 8.80
N GLU A 126 -1.92 -2.18 9.75
CA GLU A 126 -1.88 -2.47 11.18
C GLU A 126 -3.24 -2.95 11.70
N GLN A 127 -4.33 -2.29 11.30
CA GLN A 127 -5.68 -2.69 11.69
C GLN A 127 -6.05 -4.07 11.15
N VAL A 128 -5.70 -4.39 9.91
CA VAL A 128 -5.90 -5.72 9.35
C VAL A 128 -5.11 -6.76 10.15
N MET A 129 -3.87 -6.49 10.53
CA MET A 129 -3.07 -7.44 11.32
C MET A 129 -3.63 -7.62 12.74
N LEU A 130 -4.08 -6.54 13.38
CA LEU A 130 -4.63 -6.58 14.75
C LEU A 130 -5.99 -7.28 14.82
N LEU A 131 -6.86 -7.09 13.81
CA LEU A 131 -8.24 -7.58 13.85
C LEU A 131 -8.41 -9.01 13.34
N MET A 132 -7.50 -9.49 12.49
CA MET A 132 -7.70 -10.77 11.79
C MET A 132 -7.31 -12.00 12.61
N GLY A 133 -6.60 -11.85 13.74
CA GLY A 133 -6.23 -12.96 14.64
C GLY A 133 -5.48 -14.12 13.96
N ASP A 134 -5.07 -15.13 14.74
CA ASP A 134 -4.24 -16.25 14.23
C ASP A 134 -4.93 -17.11 13.14
N GLU A 135 -6.28 -17.15 13.10
CA GLU A 135 -7.00 -18.04 12.16
C GLU A 135 -7.14 -17.47 10.74
N GLU A 136 -7.15 -16.14 10.57
CA GLU A 136 -7.19 -15.50 9.23
C GLU A 136 -5.85 -14.83 8.84
N HIS A 137 -4.84 -14.90 9.73
CA HIS A 137 -3.45 -14.47 9.51
C HIS A 137 -2.82 -14.93 8.19
N PRO A 138 -3.05 -16.16 7.67
CA PRO A 138 -2.47 -16.60 6.40
C PRO A 138 -2.90 -15.73 5.21
N CYS A 139 -4.09 -15.14 5.28
CA CYS A 139 -4.65 -14.27 4.24
C CYS A 139 -4.01 -12.87 4.25
N ALA A 140 -3.61 -12.39 5.43
CA ALA A 140 -2.94 -11.11 5.62
C ALA A 140 -1.43 -11.19 5.34
N GLU A 141 -0.76 -12.26 5.77
CA GLU A 141 0.66 -12.50 5.49
C GLU A 141 0.95 -12.63 3.99
N SER A 142 -0.01 -13.14 3.20
CA SER A 142 0.11 -13.30 1.75
C SER A 142 -0.27 -12.07 0.92
N ILE A 143 -0.67 -10.95 1.55
CA ILE A 143 -1.07 -9.73 0.81
C ILE A 143 0.06 -9.22 -0.08
N LEU A 144 1.31 -9.30 0.39
CA LEU A 144 2.48 -8.78 -0.31
C LEU A 144 3.14 -9.80 -1.25
N ASP A 145 2.70 -11.07 -1.26
CA ASP A 145 3.30 -12.11 -2.11
C ASP A 145 3.32 -11.74 -3.60
N PRO A 146 2.27 -11.15 -4.19
CA PRO A 146 2.31 -10.73 -5.59
C PRO A 146 3.39 -9.67 -5.86
N LEU A 147 3.62 -8.76 -4.91
CA LEU A 147 4.69 -7.75 -5.01
C LEU A 147 6.07 -8.42 -4.92
N TYR A 148 6.22 -9.34 -3.97
CA TYR A 148 7.44 -10.14 -3.83
C TYR A 148 7.78 -10.91 -5.10
N GLU A 149 6.81 -11.60 -5.70
CA GLU A 149 6.97 -12.30 -6.97
C GLU A 149 7.34 -11.35 -8.12
N ALA A 150 6.71 -10.18 -8.19
CA ALA A 150 7.01 -9.17 -9.21
C ALA A 150 8.46 -8.69 -9.11
N VAL A 151 8.95 -8.43 -7.90
CA VAL A 151 10.34 -8.02 -7.68
C VAL A 151 11.31 -9.17 -8.00
N CYS A 152 10.97 -10.42 -7.65
CA CYS A 152 11.78 -11.58 -8.03
C CYS A 152 11.91 -11.74 -9.55
N ARG A 153 10.81 -11.56 -10.30
CA ARG A 153 10.84 -11.57 -11.78
C ARG A 153 11.72 -10.45 -12.34
N ARG A 154 11.68 -9.27 -11.73
CA ARG A 154 12.46 -8.10 -12.16
C ARG A 154 13.96 -8.24 -11.87
N ALA A 155 14.33 -8.90 -10.77
CA ALA A 155 15.71 -9.04 -10.33
C ALA A 155 16.11 -10.51 -10.17
N PRO A 156 16.17 -11.29 -11.28
CA PRO A 156 16.47 -12.73 -11.22
C PRO A 156 17.90 -13.04 -10.75
N HIS A 157 18.77 -12.04 -10.70
CA HIS A 157 20.13 -12.15 -10.17
C HIS A 157 20.19 -12.08 -8.63
N LEU A 158 19.12 -11.65 -7.97
CA LEU A 158 19.01 -11.65 -6.52
C LEU A 158 18.43 -12.98 -6.04
N SER A 159 18.86 -13.44 -4.86
CA SER A 159 18.20 -14.56 -4.21
C SER A 159 16.82 -14.14 -3.68
N ALA A 160 15.89 -15.10 -3.60
CA ALA A 160 14.60 -14.97 -2.94
C ALA A 160 14.70 -14.26 -1.58
N PHE A 161 15.63 -14.71 -0.73
CA PHE A 161 15.87 -14.10 0.58
C PHE A 161 16.30 -12.62 0.50
N ARG A 162 17.17 -12.25 -0.45
CA ARG A 162 17.59 -10.86 -0.63
C ARG A 162 16.43 -9.97 -1.09
N VAL A 163 15.55 -10.48 -1.96
CA VAL A 163 14.34 -9.76 -2.35
C VAL A 163 13.41 -9.56 -1.15
N ARG A 164 13.24 -10.59 -0.32
CA ARG A 164 12.42 -10.50 0.89
C ARG A 164 12.95 -9.43 1.85
N VAL A 165 14.26 -9.49 2.16
CA VAL A 165 14.93 -8.48 3.01
C VAL A 165 14.78 -7.07 2.43
N LEU A 166 14.95 -6.91 1.12
CA LEU A 166 14.83 -5.60 0.47
C LEU A 166 13.40 -5.03 0.60
N LEU A 167 12.37 -5.86 0.43
CA LEU A 167 10.98 -5.45 0.61
C LEU A 167 10.66 -5.12 2.06
N ASP A 168 11.08 -5.98 2.99
CA ASP A 168 10.86 -5.78 4.44
C ASP A 168 11.54 -4.48 4.90
N LEU A 169 12.78 -4.23 4.47
CA LEU A 169 13.51 -2.99 4.76
C LEU A 169 12.90 -1.77 4.10
N GLY A 170 12.42 -1.86 2.85
CA GLY A 170 11.75 -0.75 2.18
C GLY A 170 10.44 -0.34 2.87
N LEU A 171 9.64 -1.32 3.29
CA LEU A 171 8.42 -1.10 4.09
C LEU A 171 8.75 -0.50 5.46
N ALA A 172 9.77 -1.02 6.14
CA ALA A 172 10.22 -0.50 7.43
C ALA A 172 10.76 0.94 7.32
N ALA A 173 11.52 1.25 6.27
CA ALA A 173 12.02 2.59 5.97
C ALA A 173 10.86 3.56 5.77
N GLY A 174 9.88 3.22 4.94
CA GLY A 174 8.65 4.00 4.80
C GLY A 174 7.98 4.22 6.16
N ALA A 175 7.62 3.15 6.87
CA ALA A 175 6.92 3.28 8.13
C ALA A 175 7.69 4.10 9.20
N SER A 176 9.03 4.08 9.16
CA SER A 176 9.87 4.91 10.03
C SER A 176 9.76 6.41 9.73
N VAL A 177 9.54 6.82 8.48
CA VAL A 177 9.28 8.22 8.13
C VAL A 177 8.01 8.73 8.83
N LEU A 178 6.95 7.94 8.87
CA LEU A 178 5.69 8.31 9.53
C LEU A 178 5.80 8.35 11.05
N ARG A 179 6.62 7.48 11.63
CA ARG A 179 6.88 7.47 13.08
C ARG A 179 7.94 8.46 13.50
N HIS A 180 8.66 9.07 12.56
CA HIS A 180 9.68 10.05 12.86
C HIS A 180 9.01 11.34 13.32
N GLN A 181 9.08 11.58 14.63
CA GLN A 181 8.80 12.90 15.17
C GLN A 181 10.09 13.70 15.08
N PRO A 182 10.16 14.75 14.25
CA PRO A 182 11.34 15.60 14.24
C PRO A 182 11.54 16.16 15.66
N PRO A 183 12.79 16.29 16.14
CA PRO A 183 13.06 16.88 17.44
C PRO A 183 12.40 18.25 17.51
N ALA A 184 11.67 18.53 18.59
CA ALA A 184 10.98 19.80 18.78
C ALA A 184 11.97 20.95 18.50
N GLY A 185 11.70 21.73 17.45
CA GLY A 185 12.61 22.77 17.00
C GLY A 185 12.87 23.80 18.10
N GLU A 186 14.11 24.25 18.21
CA GLU A 186 14.38 25.53 18.85
C GLU A 186 13.62 26.63 18.09
N PRO A 187 12.91 27.55 18.77
CA PRO A 187 12.11 28.56 18.10
C PRO A 187 13.00 29.46 17.21
N GLY A 188 12.78 29.41 15.89
CA GLY A 188 13.45 30.28 14.91
C GLY A 188 14.17 29.60 13.75
N ARG A 189 14.11 28.27 13.62
CA ARG A 189 14.63 27.55 12.43
C ARG A 189 13.47 27.29 11.47
N ASP A 190 13.51 27.89 10.28
CA ASP A 190 12.48 27.80 9.23
C ASP A 190 11.91 26.39 9.10
N ASP A 191 10.58 26.29 9.13
CA ASP A 191 9.73 25.09 9.08
C ASP A 191 9.82 24.30 7.75
N ALA A 192 10.92 24.44 7.00
CA ALA A 192 11.14 23.83 5.69
C ALA A 192 11.69 22.39 5.74
N VAL A 193 12.04 21.86 6.92
CA VAL A 193 12.60 20.50 7.09
C VAL A 193 11.52 19.50 7.54
N HIS A 194 10.27 19.66 7.09
CA HIS A 194 9.15 18.79 7.47
C HIS A 194 8.52 18.12 6.24
N ASP A 195 9.29 17.91 5.17
CA ASP A 195 8.84 17.15 4.00
C ASP A 195 9.11 15.64 4.23
N PRO A 196 8.07 14.79 4.41
CA PRO A 196 8.25 13.34 4.55
C PRO A 196 8.99 12.71 3.36
N ALA A 197 8.92 13.31 2.17
CA ALA A 197 9.66 12.85 1.02
C ALA A 197 11.18 12.97 1.21
N HIS A 198 11.65 13.97 1.96
CA HIS A 198 13.07 14.13 2.29
C HIS A 198 13.59 12.95 3.11
N TYR A 199 12.90 12.62 4.20
CA TYR A 199 13.27 11.49 5.07
C TYR A 199 13.14 10.14 4.36
N LEU A 200 12.20 10.02 3.41
CA LEU A 200 12.12 8.84 2.56
C LEU A 200 13.35 8.70 1.67
N ASP A 201 13.75 9.78 1.00
CA ASP A 201 14.94 9.77 0.14
C ASP A 201 16.21 9.42 0.96
N GLU A 202 16.36 10.01 2.14
CA GLU A 202 17.44 9.69 3.10
C GLU A 202 17.44 8.22 3.51
N ALA A 203 16.29 7.67 3.93
CA ALA A 203 16.19 6.29 4.34
C ALA A 203 16.54 5.31 3.21
N PHE A 204 16.10 5.59 1.99
CA PHE A 204 16.44 4.75 0.84
C PHE A 204 17.90 4.91 0.39
N ASP A 205 18.50 6.10 0.56
CA ASP A 205 19.93 6.30 0.31
C ASP A 205 20.79 5.50 1.29
N LEU A 206 20.39 5.44 2.57
CA LEU A 206 21.00 4.59 3.58
C LEU A 206 20.92 3.11 3.18
N LEU A 207 19.74 2.64 2.73
CA LEU A 207 19.57 1.27 2.24
C LEU A 207 20.45 0.96 1.02
N ALA A 208 20.61 1.93 0.10
CA ALA A 208 21.41 1.76 -1.11
C ALA A 208 22.92 1.68 -0.82
N ARG A 209 23.41 2.50 0.12
CA ARG A 209 24.84 2.55 0.51
C ARG A 209 25.22 1.46 1.52
N GLY A 210 24.22 0.93 2.23
CA GLY A 210 24.38 -0.01 3.33
C GLY A 210 24.73 0.70 4.65
N THR A 211 24.27 0.15 5.77
CA THR A 211 24.42 0.77 7.09
C THR A 211 25.81 0.61 7.71
N GLY A 212 26.64 -0.30 7.17
CA GLY A 212 27.92 -0.68 7.80
C GLY A 212 29.01 0.40 7.82
N GLN A 213 28.88 1.48 7.05
CA GLN A 213 29.82 2.61 7.08
C GLN A 213 29.44 3.65 8.15
N GLU A 214 28.16 3.76 8.49
CA GLU A 214 27.66 4.76 9.45
C GLU A 214 27.89 4.37 10.92
N PHE A 215 28.01 3.07 11.18
CA PHE A 215 28.30 2.51 12.51
C PHE A 215 29.77 2.09 12.69
N ARG A 216 30.64 2.40 11.74
CA ARG A 216 32.09 2.27 11.92
C ARG A 216 32.56 3.46 12.74
N ASP A 217 32.64 3.21 14.04
CA ASP A 217 33.16 4.14 15.02
C ASP A 217 34.61 4.53 14.64
N ASP A 218 34.91 5.84 14.61
CA ASP A 218 36.22 6.44 14.27
C ASP A 218 37.34 6.07 15.27
N SER A 219 37.05 5.15 16.19
CA SER A 219 37.91 4.68 17.27
C SER A 219 39.01 3.72 16.80
N ASP A 220 38.92 3.15 15.58
CA ASP A 220 39.96 2.28 15.00
C ASP A 220 41.15 3.05 14.38
N GLN A 221 41.08 4.38 14.27
CA GLN A 221 42.18 5.20 13.70
C GLN A 221 43.18 5.75 14.74
N ARG A 222 42.97 5.49 16.05
CA ARG A 222 43.85 5.97 17.15
C ARG A 222 44.66 4.86 17.82
N GLY A 223 45.07 3.86 17.05
CA GLY A 223 45.85 2.72 17.53
C GLY A 223 47.08 2.42 16.69
N THR A 224 47.86 3.43 16.29
CA THR A 224 49.25 3.24 15.85
C THR A 224 50.02 4.55 16.03
N ASP A 225 50.63 4.70 17.21
CA ASP A 225 51.89 5.43 17.42
C ASP A 225 52.59 4.84 18.66
#